data_AF-A0A8J6H4T9-F1
#
_entry.id   AF-A0A8J6H4T9-F1
#
_cell.length_a   1.000
_cell.length_b   1.000
_cell.length_c   1.000
_cell.angle_alpha   90.00
_cell.angle_beta   90.00
_cell.angle_gamma   90.00
#
_symmetry.space_group_name_H-M   'P 1'
#
loop_
_entity.id
_entity.type
_entity.pdbx_description
1 polymer ?
#
loop_
_entity_poly.entity_id
_entity_poly.type
_entity_poly.pdbx_seq_one_letter_code
_entity_poly.pdbx_strand_id
1 'polypeptide(L)'
;MDTQGSFDNLTTITNCATIFALSVLLSSVQIYNLKENIKQYDLSHLEFFSGFGQLIGGSNEYPFQKLLFLIRDWSFAFEKQYGYEGGKKLLKEVLNTDLDQCQGLISLKNYVKENFNEIECFLLPHPGVTVATSETFQGNLEEIDGEFRKQVGILVETVLKPENLVPKRIKGELITLEELVHLIRNYEKCFRDEQIPSLQSLFLATAEVHHTSAIHETEQMYKALLNNCKSQDEADQIKSEVLDHFHKKKKMGTPALKKKYEDLLNQRMEEIFHKYRSSFEKFWNWTPAYVSGAASGTAVAGASVMGGIVQGAIVWSSRVGSWICDCRYDRNGSAVNPENSTTTRKQKRK
;
A
#
# COMPACT_ATOMS: atom_id res chain seq x y z
N MET A 1 1.28 -3.95 13.63
CA MET A 1 0.44 -2.92 14.28
C MET A 1 -0.10 -3.57 15.53
N ASP A 2 0.24 -3.02 16.69
CA ASP A 2 -0.38 -3.42 17.95
C ASP A 2 -1.57 -2.49 18.24
N THR A 3 -2.58 -3.00 18.90
CA THR A 3 -3.83 -2.27 19.18
C THR A 3 -4.14 -2.32 20.65
N GLN A 4 -4.68 -1.22 21.19
CA GLN A 4 -5.17 -1.23 22.57
C GLN A 4 -6.18 -2.38 22.76
N GLY A 5 -6.04 -3.10 23.87
CA GLY A 5 -6.96 -4.17 24.23
C GLY A 5 -8.38 -3.65 24.31
N SER A 6 -9.31 -4.36 23.68
CA SER A 6 -10.73 -4.06 23.79
C SER A 6 -11.26 -4.50 25.16
N PHE A 7 -12.27 -3.78 25.68
CA PHE A 7 -13.01 -4.10 26.91
C PHE A 7 -12.25 -3.89 28.22
N ASP A 8 -11.42 -2.84 28.30
CA ASP A 8 -10.99 -2.32 29.61
C ASP A 8 -12.14 -1.55 30.29
N ASN A 9 -12.07 -1.33 31.61
CA ASN A 9 -13.12 -0.61 32.35
C ASN A 9 -13.20 0.90 32.01
N LEU A 10 -12.37 1.38 31.07
CA LEU A 10 -12.19 2.80 30.76
C LEU A 10 -12.68 3.15 29.34
N THR A 11 -12.75 2.17 28.44
CA THR A 11 -13.11 2.35 27.04
C THR A 11 -14.56 1.96 26.79
N THR A 12 -15.22 2.76 25.96
CA THR A 12 -16.58 2.43 25.50
C THR A 12 -16.54 1.26 24.52
N ILE A 13 -17.63 0.51 24.42
CA ILE A 13 -17.82 -0.55 23.42
C ILE A 13 -17.62 0.03 22.01
N THR A 14 -18.07 1.27 21.79
CA THR A 14 -17.89 2.04 20.56
C THR A 14 -16.42 2.26 20.19
N ASN A 15 -15.57 2.60 21.17
CA ASN A 15 -14.14 2.79 20.96
C ASN A 15 -13.44 1.47 20.65
N CYS A 16 -13.81 0.39 21.33
CA CYS A 16 -13.29 -0.95 21.06
C CYS A 16 -13.63 -1.40 19.63
N ALA A 17 -14.89 -1.24 19.22
CA ALA A 17 -15.34 -1.55 17.87
C ALA A 17 -14.60 -0.72 16.82
N THR A 18 -14.32 0.56 17.11
CA THR A 18 -13.57 1.47 16.24
C THR A 18 -12.11 1.07 16.08
N ILE A 19 -11.42 0.73 17.17
CA ILE A 19 -10.02 0.29 17.10
C ILE A 19 -9.92 -1.02 16.33
N PHE A 20 -10.81 -1.96 16.63
CA PHE A 20 -10.93 -3.21 15.89
C PHE A 20 -11.21 -2.94 14.40
N ALA A 21 -12.08 -1.97 14.09
CA ALA A 21 -12.39 -1.55 12.73
C ALA A 21 -11.16 -1.17 11.92
N LEU A 22 -10.43 -0.20 12.46
CA LEU A 22 -9.25 0.34 11.84
C LEU A 22 -8.21 -0.78 11.67
N SER A 23 -8.11 -1.68 12.65
CA SER A 23 -7.18 -2.80 12.57
C SER A 23 -7.48 -3.72 11.38
N VAL A 24 -8.75 -4.07 11.15
CA VAL A 24 -9.19 -4.94 10.04
C VAL A 24 -9.08 -4.23 8.69
N LEU A 25 -9.47 -2.95 8.62
CA LEU A 25 -9.42 -2.17 7.38
C LEU A 25 -7.98 -1.99 6.90
N LEU A 26 -7.04 -1.73 7.82
CA LEU A 26 -5.66 -1.43 7.50
C LEU A 26 -4.80 -2.69 7.32
N SER A 27 -5.11 -3.78 8.02
CA SER A 27 -4.29 -5.00 7.99
C SER A 27 -4.52 -5.84 6.72
N SER A 28 -3.47 -6.53 6.28
CA SER A 28 -3.58 -7.65 5.34
C SER A 28 -3.79 -8.99 6.05
N VAL A 29 -3.24 -9.10 7.27
CA VAL A 29 -3.42 -10.23 8.18
C VAL A 29 -3.92 -9.69 9.50
N GLN A 30 -5.16 -10.02 9.85
CA GLN A 30 -5.75 -9.71 11.14
C GLN A 30 -5.57 -10.92 12.07
N ILE A 31 -4.81 -10.76 13.15
CA ILE A 31 -4.75 -11.76 14.22
C ILE A 31 -5.78 -11.39 15.28
N TYR A 32 -6.86 -12.16 15.37
CA TYR A 32 -7.86 -11.98 16.39
C TYR A 32 -7.51 -12.83 17.61
N ASN A 33 -6.88 -12.17 18.59
CA ASN A 33 -6.39 -12.79 19.82
C ASN A 33 -7.53 -12.97 20.83
N LEU A 34 -7.96 -14.21 21.04
CA LEU A 34 -9.04 -14.59 21.93
C LEU A 34 -8.51 -15.48 23.07
N LYS A 35 -9.18 -15.47 24.21
CA LYS A 35 -8.83 -16.31 25.36
C LYS A 35 -9.75 -17.52 25.45
N GLU A 36 -9.16 -18.69 25.67
CA GLU A 36 -9.76 -20.01 25.88
C GLU A 36 -10.56 -20.58 24.70
N ASN A 37 -11.52 -19.86 24.13
CA ASN A 37 -12.38 -20.36 23.06
C ASN A 37 -12.97 -19.24 22.20
N ILE A 38 -13.58 -19.59 21.07
CA ILE A 38 -14.38 -18.68 20.24
C ILE A 38 -15.83 -18.72 20.71
N LYS A 39 -16.33 -17.61 21.22
CA LYS A 39 -17.71 -17.45 21.69
C LYS A 39 -18.54 -16.68 20.66
N GLN A 40 -19.86 -16.72 20.80
CA GLN A 40 -20.76 -16.04 19.86
C GLN A 40 -20.55 -14.53 19.81
N TYR A 41 -20.32 -13.88 20.96
CA TYR A 41 -20.06 -12.45 21.00
C TYR A 41 -18.76 -12.07 20.29
N ASP A 42 -17.74 -12.96 20.29
CA ASP A 42 -16.48 -12.71 19.57
C ASP A 42 -16.73 -12.60 18.06
N LEU A 43 -17.65 -13.43 17.54
CA LEU A 43 -18.07 -13.37 16.14
C LEU A 43 -18.89 -12.11 15.86
N SER A 44 -19.76 -11.69 16.78
CA SER A 44 -20.59 -10.49 16.59
C SER A 44 -19.78 -9.22 16.38
N HIS A 45 -18.57 -9.11 16.95
CA HIS A 45 -17.68 -7.98 16.67
C HIS A 45 -17.23 -7.91 15.19
N LEU A 46 -17.17 -9.04 14.50
CA LEU A 46 -16.85 -9.08 13.08
C LEU A 46 -18.02 -8.57 12.23
N GLU A 47 -19.26 -8.73 12.70
CA GLU A 47 -20.49 -8.34 12.00
C GLU A 47 -20.53 -6.87 11.61
N PHE A 48 -19.88 -6.02 12.40
CA PHE A 48 -19.85 -4.58 12.18
C PHE A 48 -19.36 -4.22 10.76
N PHE A 49 -18.51 -5.05 10.14
CA PHE A 49 -18.01 -4.85 8.77
C PHE A 49 -18.82 -5.54 7.67
N SER A 50 -19.94 -6.18 8.00
CA SER A 50 -20.82 -6.84 7.02
C SER A 50 -21.31 -5.91 5.93
N GLY A 51 -21.76 -4.72 6.28
CA GLY A 51 -22.12 -3.74 5.28
C GLY A 51 -20.92 -3.16 4.52
N PHE A 52 -19.72 -3.09 5.14
CA PHE A 52 -18.53 -2.57 4.45
C PHE A 52 -18.10 -3.50 3.33
N GLY A 53 -18.08 -4.80 3.63
CA GLY A 53 -17.78 -5.84 2.68
C GLY A 53 -18.72 -5.82 1.48
N GLN A 54 -20.02 -5.60 1.70
CA GLN A 54 -21.02 -5.45 0.63
C GLN A 54 -20.79 -4.20 -0.24
N LEU A 55 -20.39 -3.07 0.35
CA LEU A 55 -20.09 -1.84 -0.41
C LEU A 55 -18.85 -1.99 -1.31
N ILE A 56 -17.90 -2.82 -0.90
CA ILE A 56 -16.71 -3.14 -1.68
C ILE A 56 -16.97 -4.29 -2.67
N GLY A 57 -17.72 -5.30 -2.25
CA GLY A 57 -17.87 -6.64 -2.83
C GLY A 57 -18.77 -6.75 -4.06
N GLY A 58 -18.85 -5.70 -4.89
CA GLY A 58 -19.47 -5.78 -6.21
C GLY A 58 -18.65 -6.53 -7.27
N SER A 59 -17.53 -7.13 -6.87
CA SER A 59 -16.61 -7.92 -7.70
C SER A 59 -16.37 -9.26 -7.00
N ASN A 60 -16.02 -10.33 -7.73
CA ASN A 60 -15.66 -11.67 -7.23
C ASN A 60 -14.41 -11.69 -6.31
N GLU A 61 -14.16 -10.63 -5.54
CA GLU A 61 -12.97 -10.40 -4.73
C GLU A 61 -13.40 -10.14 -3.29
N TYR A 62 -12.73 -10.78 -2.33
CA TYR A 62 -12.98 -10.59 -0.91
C TYR A 62 -12.57 -9.19 -0.44
N PRO A 63 -13.37 -8.53 0.41
CA PRO A 63 -13.05 -7.21 0.95
C PRO A 63 -11.87 -7.26 1.93
N PHE A 64 -11.70 -8.38 2.63
CA PHE A 64 -10.60 -8.61 3.57
C PHE A 64 -9.78 -9.84 3.15
N GLN A 65 -8.52 -9.85 3.55
CA GLN A 65 -7.56 -10.85 3.10
C GLN A 65 -7.50 -12.03 4.07
N LYS A 66 -6.70 -11.96 5.14
CA LYS A 66 -6.50 -13.07 6.06
C LYS A 66 -6.98 -12.73 7.47
N LEU A 67 -7.80 -13.61 8.05
CA LEU A 67 -8.19 -13.59 9.46
C LEU A 67 -7.65 -14.83 10.16
N LEU A 68 -6.85 -14.62 11.21
CA LEU A 68 -6.32 -15.68 12.06
C LEU A 68 -6.92 -15.58 13.45
N PHE A 69 -7.77 -16.54 13.82
CA PHE A 69 -8.22 -16.71 15.20
C PHE A 69 -7.10 -17.33 16.03
N LEU A 70 -6.45 -16.54 16.88
CA LEU A 70 -5.44 -17.02 17.82
C LEU A 70 -6.10 -17.28 19.17
N ILE A 71 -6.27 -18.55 19.54
CA ILE A 71 -6.89 -18.95 20.80
C ILE A 71 -5.81 -19.19 21.84
N ARG A 72 -5.74 -18.30 22.82
CA ARG A 72 -4.82 -18.34 23.95
C ARG A 72 -5.33 -19.30 25.02
N ASP A 73 -4.43 -19.88 25.78
CA ASP A 73 -4.73 -20.71 26.95
C ASP A 73 -5.65 -21.91 26.63
N TRP A 74 -5.50 -22.48 25.43
CA TRP A 74 -6.27 -23.66 25.02
C TRP A 74 -5.96 -24.83 25.95
N SER A 75 -7.01 -25.34 26.62
CA SER A 75 -6.87 -26.36 27.68
C SER A 75 -7.27 -27.77 27.22
N PHE A 76 -7.92 -27.92 26.06
CA PHE A 76 -8.50 -29.18 25.60
C PHE A 76 -7.67 -29.83 24.48
N ALA A 77 -6.35 -29.94 24.69
CA ALA A 77 -5.41 -30.48 23.70
C ALA A 77 -5.70 -31.94 23.31
N PHE A 78 -6.33 -32.70 24.21
CA PHE A 78 -6.75 -34.08 24.00
C PHE A 78 -7.90 -34.22 22.99
N GLU A 79 -8.77 -33.22 22.89
CA GLU A 79 -9.82 -33.16 21.87
C GLU A 79 -9.29 -32.55 20.56
N LYS A 80 -8.61 -31.42 20.67
CA LYS A 80 -8.06 -30.67 19.54
C LYS A 80 -6.64 -30.25 19.88
N GLN A 81 -5.67 -30.86 19.19
CA GLN A 81 -4.24 -30.62 19.39
C GLN A 81 -3.85 -29.14 19.18
N TYR A 82 -2.76 -28.71 19.78
CA TYR A 82 -2.23 -27.36 19.57
C TYR A 82 -1.86 -27.08 18.11
N GLY A 83 -1.81 -25.80 17.77
CA GLY A 83 -1.46 -25.29 16.45
C GLY A 83 -2.63 -25.23 15.46
N TYR A 84 -2.29 -25.13 14.17
CA TYR A 84 -3.25 -24.94 13.07
C TYR A 84 -4.19 -26.12 12.86
N GLU A 85 -3.71 -27.35 13.07
CA GLU A 85 -4.49 -28.56 12.79
C GLU A 85 -5.70 -28.71 13.73
N GLY A 86 -5.51 -28.51 15.04
CA GLY A 86 -6.64 -28.47 15.97
C GLY A 86 -7.50 -27.22 15.78
N GLY A 87 -6.87 -26.09 15.46
CA GLY A 87 -7.59 -24.84 15.17
C GLY A 87 -8.53 -24.99 13.97
N LYS A 88 -8.11 -25.67 12.90
CA LYS A 88 -8.96 -25.98 11.74
C LYS A 88 -10.19 -26.81 12.13
N LYS A 89 -10.03 -27.78 13.03
CA LYS A 89 -11.15 -28.57 13.57
C LYS A 89 -12.12 -27.69 14.37
N LEU A 90 -11.59 -26.85 15.27
CA LEU A 90 -12.39 -25.92 16.07
C LEU A 90 -13.16 -24.94 15.17
N LEU A 91 -12.48 -24.33 14.21
CA LEU A 91 -13.07 -23.35 13.31
C LEU A 91 -14.19 -23.96 12.46
N LYS A 92 -14.02 -25.21 12.00
CA LYS A 92 -15.06 -25.94 11.27
C LYS A 92 -16.32 -26.13 12.11
N GLU A 93 -16.18 -26.46 13.39
CA GLU A 93 -17.32 -26.61 14.31
C GLU A 93 -17.99 -25.26 14.59
N VAL A 94 -17.20 -24.22 14.90
CA VAL A 94 -17.70 -22.88 15.23
C VAL A 94 -18.44 -22.26 14.06
N LEU A 95 -17.88 -22.34 12.85
CA LEU A 95 -18.47 -21.79 11.64
C LEU A 95 -19.47 -22.75 10.96
N ASN A 96 -19.72 -23.94 11.51
CA ASN A 96 -20.77 -24.81 10.98
C ASN A 96 -22.14 -24.13 11.14
N THR A 97 -22.92 -24.13 10.07
CA THR A 97 -24.27 -23.55 10.05
C THR A 97 -25.28 -24.69 10.10
N ASP A 98 -26.13 -24.68 11.12
CA ASP A 98 -27.23 -25.63 11.27
C ASP A 98 -28.56 -24.90 11.04
N LEU A 99 -29.55 -25.57 10.46
CA LEU A 99 -30.88 -25.02 10.20
C LEU A 99 -31.64 -24.73 11.50
N ASP A 100 -31.29 -25.41 12.59
CA ASP A 100 -31.88 -25.19 13.92
C ASP A 100 -31.31 -23.96 14.63
N GLN A 101 -30.25 -23.33 14.11
CA GLN A 101 -29.68 -22.10 14.68
C GLN A 101 -30.54 -20.88 14.35
N CYS A 102 -30.50 -19.86 15.21
CA CYS A 102 -31.20 -18.60 14.92
C CYS A 102 -30.62 -17.93 13.67
N GLN A 103 -31.48 -17.31 12.86
CA GLN A 103 -31.09 -16.71 11.57
C GLN A 103 -29.95 -15.69 11.71
N GLY A 104 -29.94 -14.88 12.77
CA GLY A 104 -28.86 -13.91 13.02
C GLY A 104 -27.48 -14.58 13.15
N LEU A 105 -27.41 -15.73 13.83
CA LEU A 105 -26.15 -16.47 13.99
C LEU A 105 -25.69 -17.11 12.66
N ILE A 106 -26.63 -17.61 11.85
CA ILE A 106 -26.31 -18.16 10.53
C ILE A 106 -25.75 -17.06 9.62
N SER A 107 -26.44 -15.91 9.57
CA SER A 107 -25.99 -14.73 8.80
C SER A 107 -24.60 -14.25 9.24
N LEU A 108 -24.34 -14.24 10.55
CA LEU A 108 -23.04 -13.87 11.10
C LEU A 108 -21.92 -14.82 10.65
N LYS A 109 -22.15 -16.14 10.73
CA LYS A 109 -21.17 -17.14 10.30
C LYS A 109 -20.92 -17.06 8.79
N ASN A 110 -21.96 -16.88 7.98
CA ASN A 110 -21.84 -16.71 6.54
C ASN A 110 -21.07 -15.43 6.19
N TYR A 111 -21.37 -14.34 6.89
CA TYR A 111 -20.64 -13.10 6.74
C TYR A 111 -19.12 -13.31 6.92
N VAL A 112 -18.70 -13.95 8.01
CA VAL A 112 -17.27 -14.22 8.25
C VAL A 112 -16.67 -15.03 7.09
N LYS A 113 -17.35 -16.08 6.62
CA LYS A 113 -16.90 -16.92 5.49
C LYS A 113 -16.80 -16.17 4.16
N GLU A 114 -17.69 -15.22 3.91
CA GLU A 114 -17.82 -14.54 2.62
C GLU A 114 -16.92 -13.31 2.49
N ASN A 115 -16.43 -12.76 3.61
CA ASN A 115 -15.74 -11.46 3.59
C ASN A 115 -14.22 -11.55 3.77
N PHE A 116 -13.71 -12.70 4.18
CA PHE A 116 -12.27 -12.96 4.28
C PHE A 116 -11.84 -14.00 3.25
N ASN A 117 -10.81 -13.69 2.47
CA ASN A 117 -10.22 -14.63 1.51
C ASN A 117 -9.69 -15.90 2.17
N GLU A 118 -9.14 -15.76 3.37
CA GLU A 118 -8.57 -16.86 4.14
C GLU A 118 -8.90 -16.69 5.62
N ILE A 119 -9.40 -17.77 6.23
CA ILE A 119 -9.72 -17.81 7.66
C ILE A 119 -9.03 -19.02 8.26
N GLU A 120 -8.19 -18.77 9.23
CA GLU A 120 -7.43 -19.78 9.95
C GLU A 120 -7.68 -19.67 11.45
N CYS A 121 -7.34 -20.73 12.17
CA CYS A 121 -7.35 -20.74 13.62
C CYS A 121 -6.10 -21.46 14.13
N PHE A 122 -5.51 -20.92 15.19
CA PHE A 122 -4.34 -21.48 15.86
C PHE A 122 -4.62 -21.61 17.35
N LEU A 123 -4.42 -22.82 17.89
CA LEU A 123 -4.64 -23.11 19.31
C LEU A 123 -3.30 -23.05 20.04
N LEU A 124 -3.16 -22.08 20.96
CA LEU A 124 -1.95 -21.86 21.73
C LEU A 124 -2.16 -22.38 23.16
N PRO A 125 -1.21 -23.15 23.73
CA PRO A 125 -1.28 -23.57 25.14
C PRO A 125 -1.21 -22.38 26.09
N HIS A 126 -1.44 -22.64 27.37
CA HIS A 126 -1.17 -21.68 28.43
C HIS A 126 0.35 -21.46 28.57
N PRO A 127 0.85 -20.23 28.76
CA PRO A 127 2.29 -19.93 28.80
C PRO A 127 3.04 -20.44 30.03
N GLY A 128 2.31 -20.95 31.02
CA GLY A 128 2.82 -21.41 32.32
C GLY A 128 2.39 -20.48 33.45
N VAL A 129 2.31 -21.02 34.68
CA VAL A 129 1.81 -20.28 35.85
C VAL A 129 2.71 -19.09 36.16
N THR A 130 4.03 -19.25 36.09
CA THR A 130 4.99 -18.17 36.33
C THR A 130 4.72 -16.95 35.45
N VAL A 131 4.46 -17.16 34.16
CA VAL A 131 4.14 -16.07 33.21
C VAL A 131 2.81 -15.41 33.54
N ALA A 132 1.81 -16.17 34.00
CA ALA A 132 0.47 -15.67 34.25
C ALA A 132 0.31 -14.95 35.60
N THR A 133 1.10 -15.32 36.62
CA THR A 133 0.88 -14.88 38.01
C THR A 133 2.04 -14.09 38.60
N SER A 134 3.23 -14.12 37.99
CA SER A 134 4.39 -13.42 38.55
C SER A 134 4.35 -11.92 38.21
N GLU A 135 4.40 -11.08 39.24
CA GLU A 135 4.52 -9.63 39.09
C GLU A 135 5.92 -9.20 38.61
N THR A 136 6.92 -10.08 38.75
CA THR A 136 8.33 -9.80 38.43
C THR A 136 8.81 -10.48 37.15
N PHE A 137 7.93 -11.15 36.41
CA PHE A 137 8.31 -11.81 35.16
C PHE A 137 8.80 -10.79 34.12
N GLN A 138 10.04 -10.95 33.66
CA GLN A 138 10.68 -10.03 32.70
C GLN A 138 10.76 -10.59 31.27
N GLY A 139 10.04 -11.68 30.95
CA GLY A 139 10.09 -12.29 29.63
C GLY A 139 11.20 -13.35 29.46
N ASN A 140 11.77 -13.86 30.55
CA ASN A 140 12.79 -14.91 30.48
C ASN A 140 12.22 -16.19 29.85
N LEU A 141 12.82 -16.64 28.74
CA LEU A 141 12.34 -17.80 27.98
C LEU A 141 12.42 -19.11 28.78
N GLU A 142 13.30 -19.23 29.76
CA GLU A 142 13.43 -20.46 30.56
C GLU A 142 12.23 -20.68 31.49
N GLU A 143 11.56 -19.60 31.88
CA GLU A 143 10.39 -19.60 32.76
C GLU A 143 9.06 -19.80 32.00
N ILE A 144 9.12 -19.83 30.67
CA ILE A 144 7.97 -20.04 29.79
C ILE A 144 7.85 -21.53 29.49
N ASP A 145 6.62 -22.04 29.52
CA ASP A 145 6.32 -23.44 29.19
C ASP A 145 6.93 -23.86 27.84
N GLY A 146 7.50 -25.07 27.80
CA GLY A 146 8.23 -25.59 26.64
C GLY A 146 7.33 -25.78 25.41
N GLU A 147 6.10 -26.28 25.59
CA GLU A 147 5.17 -26.48 24.49
C GLU A 147 4.64 -25.12 24.00
N PHE A 148 4.42 -24.16 24.91
CA PHE A 148 4.11 -22.79 24.51
C PHE A 148 5.18 -22.18 23.61
N ARG A 149 6.45 -22.25 24.02
CA ARG A 149 7.56 -21.71 23.22
C ARG A 149 7.62 -22.34 21.84
N LYS A 150 7.46 -23.67 21.76
CA LYS A 150 7.44 -24.40 20.49
C LYS A 150 6.30 -23.94 19.58
N GLN A 151 5.08 -23.83 20.11
CA GLN A 151 3.92 -23.42 19.34
C GLN A 151 4.00 -21.95 18.90
N VAL A 152 4.52 -21.06 19.76
CA VAL A 152 4.80 -19.67 19.37
C VAL A 152 5.83 -19.62 18.24
N GLY A 153 6.89 -20.44 18.28
CA GLY A 153 7.86 -20.55 17.19
C GLY A 153 7.20 -20.90 15.85
N ILE A 154 6.35 -21.93 15.84
CA ILE A 154 5.58 -22.35 14.65
C ILE A 154 4.68 -21.22 14.15
N LEU A 155 3.97 -20.53 15.05
CA LEU A 155 3.07 -19.43 14.72
C LEU A 155 3.84 -18.26 14.09
N VAL A 156 4.91 -17.81 14.74
CA VAL A 156 5.73 -16.68 14.29
C VAL A 156 6.34 -16.97 12.93
N GLU A 157 6.90 -18.16 12.74
CA GLU A 157 7.43 -18.58 11.44
C GLU A 157 6.34 -18.61 10.36
N THR A 158 5.17 -19.19 10.66
CA THR A 158 4.08 -19.26 9.69
C THR A 158 3.56 -17.88 9.30
N VAL A 159 3.51 -16.93 10.22
CA VAL A 159 2.96 -15.59 9.96
C VAL A 159 3.99 -14.65 9.33
N LEU A 160 5.26 -14.73 9.71
CA LEU A 160 6.27 -13.70 9.39
C LEU A 160 7.37 -14.15 8.42
N LYS A 161 7.42 -15.42 8.02
CA LYS A 161 8.35 -15.86 6.97
C LYS A 161 8.11 -15.10 5.67
N PRO A 162 9.16 -14.70 4.92
CA PRO A 162 9.03 -13.89 3.71
C PRO A 162 8.03 -14.43 2.69
N GLU A 163 7.98 -15.75 2.53
CA GLU A 163 7.06 -16.47 1.63
C GLU A 163 5.59 -16.40 2.05
N ASN A 164 5.31 -16.12 3.33
CA ASN A 164 3.96 -16.04 3.89
C ASN A 164 3.47 -14.60 4.06
N LEU A 165 4.30 -13.60 3.74
CA LEU A 165 3.92 -12.20 3.87
C LEU A 165 2.83 -11.85 2.85
N VAL A 166 1.66 -11.49 3.37
CA VAL A 166 0.52 -11.09 2.55
C VAL A 166 0.57 -9.57 2.30
N PRO A 167 0.83 -9.09 1.08
CA PRO A 167 0.80 -7.66 0.78
C PRO A 167 -0.64 -7.14 0.85
N LYS A 168 -0.83 -5.93 1.39
CA LYS A 168 -2.17 -5.33 1.50
C LYS A 168 -2.77 -5.08 0.12
N ARG A 169 -4.00 -5.55 -0.05
CA ARG A 169 -4.81 -5.33 -1.25
C ARG A 169 -6.18 -4.77 -0.89
N ILE A 170 -6.69 -3.92 -1.77
CA ILE A 170 -8.04 -3.36 -1.69
C ILE A 170 -8.64 -3.42 -3.10
N LYS A 171 -9.72 -4.20 -3.29
CA LYS A 171 -10.24 -4.57 -4.63
C LYS A 171 -9.16 -5.13 -5.57
N GLY A 172 -8.39 -6.09 -5.04
CA GLY A 172 -7.36 -6.81 -5.80
C GLY A 172 -6.09 -6.00 -6.07
N GLU A 173 -6.14 -4.67 -6.02
CA GLU A 173 -5.00 -3.78 -6.23
C GLU A 173 -4.09 -3.73 -5.01
N LEU A 174 -2.77 -3.71 -5.25
CA LEU A 174 -1.77 -3.54 -4.21
C LEU A 174 -1.83 -2.12 -3.65
N ILE A 175 -1.73 -2.01 -2.32
CA ILE A 175 -1.62 -0.73 -1.62
C ILE A 175 -0.15 -0.45 -1.31
N THR A 176 0.33 0.70 -1.78
CA THR A 176 1.66 1.23 -1.45
C THR A 176 1.70 1.79 -0.02
N LEU A 177 2.90 1.98 0.53
CA LEU A 177 3.06 2.59 1.85
C LEU A 177 2.51 4.03 1.87
N GLU A 178 2.70 4.78 0.79
CA GLU A 178 2.17 6.14 0.66
C GLU A 178 0.64 6.14 0.70
N GLU A 179 -0.02 5.27 -0.06
CA GLU A 179 -1.48 5.11 -0.02
C GLU A 179 -1.97 4.67 1.36
N LEU A 180 -1.25 3.75 2.02
CA LEU A 180 -1.60 3.29 3.37
C LEU A 180 -1.60 4.44 4.39
N VAL A 181 -0.60 5.33 4.33
CA VAL A 181 -0.55 6.52 5.20
C VAL A 181 -1.72 7.47 4.90
N HIS A 182 -2.09 7.65 3.63
CA HIS A 182 -3.26 8.44 3.26
C HIS A 182 -4.57 7.81 3.75
N LEU A 183 -4.71 6.48 3.69
CA LEU A 183 -5.86 5.76 4.23
C LEU A 183 -5.97 5.97 5.74
N ILE A 184 -4.88 5.83 6.50
CA ILE A 184 -4.86 6.05 7.95
C ILE A 184 -5.36 7.47 8.27
N ARG A 185 -4.83 8.50 7.60
CA ARG A 185 -5.24 9.89 7.80
C ARG A 185 -6.70 10.14 7.44
N ASN A 186 -7.20 9.52 6.38
CA ASN A 186 -8.59 9.71 5.96
C ASN A 186 -9.57 8.96 6.88
N TYR A 187 -9.21 7.76 7.34
CA TYR A 187 -10.01 7.07 8.35
C TYR A 187 -9.99 7.82 9.68
N GLU A 188 -8.84 8.32 10.16
CA GLU A 188 -8.76 9.14 11.37
C GLU A 188 -9.74 10.33 11.34
N LYS A 189 -9.90 11.00 10.18
CA LYS A 189 -10.92 12.05 10.01
C LYS A 189 -12.35 11.51 10.14
N CYS A 190 -12.64 10.31 9.63
CA CYS A 190 -13.95 9.69 9.76
C CYS A 190 -14.30 9.34 11.21
N PHE A 191 -13.31 9.01 12.04
CA PHE A 191 -13.50 8.59 13.44
C PHE A 191 -13.36 9.74 14.47
N ARG A 192 -13.20 10.99 14.01
CA ARG A 192 -12.90 12.14 14.89
C ARG A 192 -14.03 12.54 15.83
N ASP A 193 -15.28 12.28 15.47
CA ASP A 193 -16.46 12.69 16.23
C ASP A 193 -16.87 11.67 17.32
N GLU A 194 -15.99 10.72 17.68
CA GLU A 194 -16.23 9.59 18.61
C GLU A 194 -17.44 8.70 18.25
N GLN A 195 -18.07 8.97 17.12
CA GLN A 195 -19.10 8.16 16.54
C GLN A 195 -18.47 7.17 15.58
N ILE A 196 -19.05 5.97 15.58
CA ILE A 196 -18.79 5.00 14.54
C ILE A 196 -19.16 5.64 13.19
N PRO A 197 -18.22 5.79 12.25
CA PRO A 197 -18.49 6.39 10.96
C PRO A 197 -19.44 5.51 10.16
N SER A 198 -20.26 6.15 9.34
CA SER A 198 -21.06 5.41 8.36
C SER A 198 -20.13 4.64 7.41
N LEU A 199 -20.55 3.44 7.02
CA LEU A 199 -19.82 2.62 6.05
C LEU A 199 -19.62 3.34 4.71
N GLN A 200 -20.55 4.23 4.36
CA GLN A 200 -20.46 5.11 3.20
C GLN A 200 -19.29 6.10 3.33
N SER A 201 -19.08 6.69 4.52
CA SER A 201 -17.95 7.59 4.78
C SER A 201 -16.61 6.86 4.60
N LEU A 202 -16.48 5.66 5.16
CA LEU A 202 -15.28 4.83 5.02
C LEU A 202 -15.04 4.42 3.56
N PHE A 203 -16.10 4.07 2.83
CA PHE A 203 -16.02 3.73 1.41
C PHE A 203 -15.54 4.92 0.58
N LEU A 204 -16.09 6.12 0.82
CA LEU A 204 -15.67 7.35 0.14
C LEU A 204 -14.23 7.72 0.47
N ALA A 205 -13.83 7.62 1.74
CA ALA A 205 -12.45 7.85 2.18
C ALA A 205 -11.45 6.92 1.48
N THR A 206 -11.81 5.64 1.33
CA THR A 206 -10.98 4.65 0.61
C THR A 206 -10.91 4.96 -0.88
N ALA A 207 -12.06 5.29 -1.49
CA ALA A 207 -12.12 5.64 -2.91
C ALA A 207 -11.32 6.90 -3.24
N GLU A 208 -11.37 7.92 -2.38
CA GLU A 208 -10.59 9.15 -2.52
C GLU A 208 -9.08 8.88 -2.58
N VAL A 209 -8.55 7.99 -1.74
CA VAL A 209 -7.13 7.62 -1.79
C VAL A 209 -6.78 6.95 -3.11
N HIS A 210 -7.59 5.99 -3.58
CA HIS A 210 -7.35 5.29 -4.85
C HIS A 210 -7.35 6.27 -6.04
N HIS A 211 -8.31 7.20 -6.07
CA HIS A 211 -8.40 8.20 -7.13
C HIS A 211 -7.25 9.20 -7.08
N THR A 212 -6.90 9.69 -5.88
CA THR A 212 -5.82 10.67 -5.71
C THR A 212 -4.46 10.08 -6.07
N SER A 213 -4.21 8.82 -5.69
CA SER A 213 -3.01 8.08 -6.10
C SER A 213 -2.95 7.89 -7.62
N ALA A 214 -4.06 7.50 -8.25
CA ALA A 214 -4.13 7.36 -9.70
C ALA A 214 -3.87 8.70 -10.43
N ILE A 215 -4.39 9.81 -9.91
CA ILE A 215 -4.10 11.15 -10.43
C ILE A 215 -2.61 11.46 -10.29
N HIS A 216 -2.02 11.22 -9.11
CA HIS A 216 -0.62 11.53 -8.85
C HIS A 216 0.32 10.77 -9.78
N GLU A 217 0.09 9.46 -9.96
CA GLU A 217 0.85 8.62 -10.88
C GLU A 217 0.74 9.12 -12.32
N THR A 218 -0.49 9.44 -12.75
CA THR A 218 -0.75 9.95 -14.11
C THR A 218 -0.07 11.30 -14.33
N GLU A 219 -0.11 12.21 -13.35
CA GLU A 219 0.58 13.50 -13.43
C GLU A 219 2.10 13.33 -13.55
N GLN A 220 2.69 12.41 -12.79
CA GLN A 220 4.13 12.14 -12.88
C GLN A 220 4.51 11.61 -14.27
N MET A 221 3.72 10.66 -14.79
CA MET A 221 3.90 10.14 -16.14
C MET A 221 3.77 11.24 -17.19
N TYR A 222 2.74 12.08 -17.08
CA TYR A 222 2.50 13.20 -18.00
C TYR A 222 3.66 14.21 -17.99
N LYS A 223 4.14 14.61 -16.81
CA LYS A 223 5.30 15.50 -16.66
C LYS A 223 6.57 14.91 -17.28
N ALA A 224 6.82 13.62 -17.06
CA ALA A 224 8.00 12.94 -17.59
C ALA A 224 7.99 12.88 -19.12
N LEU A 225 6.84 12.57 -19.73
CA LEU A 225 6.68 12.51 -21.18
C LEU A 225 6.73 13.91 -21.81
N LEU A 226 6.08 14.91 -21.19
CA LEU A 226 6.09 16.29 -21.67
C LEU A 226 7.50 16.90 -21.73
N ASN A 227 8.40 16.53 -20.81
CA ASN A 227 9.78 17.04 -20.84
C ASN A 227 10.53 16.71 -22.13
N ASN A 228 10.14 15.63 -22.83
CA ASN A 228 10.74 15.20 -24.09
C ASN A 228 9.91 15.60 -25.32
N CYS A 229 8.78 16.29 -25.11
CA CYS A 229 7.87 16.72 -26.17
C CYS A 229 8.49 17.84 -27.01
N LYS A 230 8.26 17.80 -28.33
CA LYS A 230 8.81 18.75 -29.31
C LYS A 230 7.74 19.52 -30.09
N SER A 231 6.50 19.05 -30.08
CA SER A 231 5.40 19.64 -30.83
C SER A 231 4.06 19.59 -30.09
N GLN A 232 3.09 20.38 -30.53
CA GLN A 232 1.73 20.36 -29.97
C GLN A 232 1.05 19.00 -30.21
N ASP A 233 1.21 18.42 -31.40
CA ASP A 233 0.62 17.13 -31.77
C ASP A 233 1.15 15.99 -30.89
N GLU A 234 2.44 16.01 -30.53
CA GLU A 234 3.03 15.05 -29.58
C GLU A 234 2.42 15.24 -28.17
N ALA A 235 2.16 16.47 -27.75
CA ALA A 235 1.55 16.74 -26.45
C ALA A 235 0.10 16.21 -26.35
N ASP A 236 -0.67 16.33 -27.43
CA ASP A 236 -2.04 15.79 -27.50
C ASP A 236 -2.04 14.25 -27.51
N GLN A 237 -1.09 13.63 -28.21
CA GLN A 237 -0.90 12.19 -28.18
C GLN A 237 -0.52 11.68 -26.78
N ILE A 238 0.43 12.35 -26.12
CA ILE A 238 0.82 12.04 -24.74
C ILE A 238 -0.38 12.16 -23.79
N LYS A 239 -1.20 13.21 -23.94
CA LYS A 239 -2.41 13.42 -23.12
C LYS A 239 -3.39 12.24 -23.29
N SER A 240 -3.60 11.77 -24.51
CA SER A 240 -4.45 10.60 -24.77
C SER A 240 -3.87 9.32 -24.15
N GLU A 241 -2.56 9.11 -24.23
CA GLU A 241 -1.88 7.92 -23.69
C GLU A 241 -2.01 7.85 -22.16
N VAL A 242 -1.73 8.96 -21.45
CA VAL A 242 -1.80 8.98 -19.99
C VAL A 242 -3.24 8.85 -19.48
N LEU A 243 -4.23 9.38 -20.21
CA LEU A 243 -5.64 9.19 -19.87
C LEU A 243 -6.06 7.73 -20.02
N ASP A 244 -5.62 7.05 -21.07
CA ASP A 244 -5.89 5.61 -21.23
C ASP A 244 -5.28 4.80 -20.07
N HIS A 245 -4.06 5.12 -19.63
CA HIS A 245 -3.47 4.55 -18.42
C HIS A 245 -4.32 4.80 -17.17
N PHE A 246 -4.75 6.06 -16.98
CA PHE A 246 -5.63 6.42 -15.87
C PHE A 246 -6.93 5.60 -15.90
N HIS A 247 -7.59 5.46 -17.05
CA HIS A 247 -8.84 4.71 -17.17
C HIS A 247 -8.68 3.21 -16.90
N LYS A 248 -7.58 2.61 -17.35
CA LYS A 248 -7.26 1.19 -17.14
C LYS A 248 -7.04 0.82 -15.67
N LYS A 249 -6.50 1.74 -14.85
CA LYS A 249 -6.27 1.48 -13.42
C LYS A 249 -7.60 1.24 -12.69
N LYS A 250 -7.71 0.12 -11.96
CA LYS A 250 -8.91 -0.19 -11.16
C LYS A 250 -9.06 0.84 -10.04
N LYS A 251 -10.23 1.49 -9.97
CA LYS A 251 -10.55 2.52 -8.97
C LYS A 251 -11.93 2.26 -8.36
N MET A 252 -12.06 2.50 -7.06
CA MET A 252 -13.31 2.39 -6.32
C MET A 252 -14.32 3.50 -6.67
N GLY A 253 -15.57 3.32 -6.24
CA GLY A 253 -16.59 4.37 -6.33
C GLY A 253 -17.54 4.27 -7.50
N THR A 254 -18.57 5.11 -7.44
CA THR A 254 -19.63 5.23 -8.44
C THR A 254 -19.12 5.90 -9.73
N PRO A 255 -19.83 5.75 -10.86
CA PRO A 255 -19.49 6.47 -12.10
C PRO A 255 -19.40 8.00 -11.90
N ALA A 256 -20.26 8.58 -11.05
CA ALA A 256 -20.21 10.00 -10.72
C ALA A 256 -18.90 10.40 -10.00
N LEU A 257 -18.43 9.58 -9.05
CA LEU A 257 -17.17 9.82 -8.37
C LEU A 257 -15.98 9.70 -9.33
N LYS A 258 -15.99 8.68 -10.20
CA LYS A 258 -14.97 8.50 -11.24
C LYS A 258 -14.87 9.73 -12.15
N LYS A 259 -16.02 10.22 -12.63
CA LYS A 259 -16.08 11.44 -13.45
C LYS A 259 -15.53 12.67 -12.73
N LYS A 260 -15.88 12.88 -11.46
CA LYS A 260 -15.33 13.99 -10.65
C LYS A 260 -13.80 14.02 -10.64
N TYR A 261 -13.15 12.86 -10.45
CA TYR A 261 -11.69 12.78 -10.40
C TYR A 261 -11.05 12.83 -11.79
N GLU A 262 -11.75 12.38 -12.83
CA GLU A 262 -11.33 12.56 -14.22
C GLU A 262 -11.34 14.04 -14.63
N ASP A 263 -12.39 14.79 -14.27
CA ASP A 263 -12.47 16.24 -14.49
C ASP A 263 -11.33 16.96 -13.75
N LEU A 264 -11.06 16.56 -12.50
CA LEU A 264 -9.92 17.08 -11.72
C LEU A 264 -8.57 16.77 -12.37
N LEU A 265 -8.38 15.56 -12.88
CA LEU A 265 -7.16 15.18 -13.59
C LEU A 265 -6.97 16.04 -14.84
N ASN A 266 -8.02 16.21 -15.65
CA ASN A 266 -7.98 17.04 -16.85
C ASN A 266 -7.61 18.49 -16.52
N GLN A 267 -8.19 19.08 -15.47
CA GLN A 267 -7.81 20.40 -15.00
C GLN A 267 -6.32 20.46 -14.63
N ARG A 268 -5.82 19.50 -13.85
CA ARG A 268 -4.41 19.49 -13.42
C ARG A 268 -3.43 19.29 -14.57
N MET A 269 -3.77 18.45 -15.55
CA MET A 269 -2.97 18.29 -16.76
C MET A 269 -2.92 19.57 -17.57
N GLU A 270 -4.03 20.30 -17.68
CA GLU A 270 -4.06 21.59 -18.38
C GLU A 270 -3.17 22.64 -17.68
N GLU A 271 -3.17 22.67 -16.34
CA GLU A 271 -2.26 23.52 -15.56
C GLU A 271 -0.78 23.14 -15.76
N ILE A 272 -0.46 21.84 -15.81
CA ILE A 272 0.89 21.34 -16.10
C ILE A 272 1.30 21.76 -17.51
N PHE A 273 0.41 21.60 -18.49
CA PHE A 273 0.66 21.95 -19.88
C PHE A 273 0.87 23.46 -20.06
N HIS A 274 0.04 24.29 -19.42
CA HIS A 274 0.20 25.74 -19.45
C HIS A 274 1.55 26.18 -18.86
N LYS A 275 1.99 25.57 -17.75
CA LYS A 275 3.30 25.83 -17.13
C LYS A 275 4.46 25.42 -18.04
N TYR A 276 4.34 24.27 -18.70
CA TYR A 276 5.29 23.81 -19.70
C TYR A 276 5.40 24.79 -20.86
N ARG A 277 4.27 25.19 -21.46
CA ARG A 277 4.22 26.15 -22.57
C ARG A 277 4.79 27.52 -22.21
N SER A 278 4.41 28.05 -21.05
CA SER A 278 4.95 29.34 -20.56
C SER A 278 6.46 29.30 -20.38
N SER A 279 7.01 28.16 -19.95
CA SER A 279 8.46 27.97 -19.79
C SER A 279 9.16 27.84 -21.14
N PHE A 280 8.55 27.11 -22.07
CA PHE A 280 9.02 26.97 -23.45
C PHE A 280 9.04 28.32 -24.19
N GLU A 281 7.95 29.10 -24.11
CA GLU A 281 7.86 30.43 -24.72
C GLU A 281 8.87 31.42 -24.12
N LYS A 282 9.11 31.37 -22.79
CA LYS A 282 10.16 32.19 -22.16
C LYS A 282 11.56 31.81 -22.64
N PHE A 283 11.83 30.51 -22.82
CA PHE A 283 13.10 30.04 -23.38
C PHE A 283 13.32 30.58 -24.81
N TRP A 284 12.29 30.53 -25.67
CA TRP A 284 12.37 31.08 -27.02
C TRP A 284 12.35 32.61 -27.10
N ASN A 285 11.73 33.30 -26.15
CA ASN A 285 11.75 34.76 -26.07
C ASN A 285 13.04 35.32 -25.44
N TRP A 286 13.85 34.49 -24.78
CA TRP A 286 15.21 34.85 -24.31
C TRP A 286 16.30 34.59 -25.37
N THR A 287 16.10 33.61 -26.27
CA THR A 287 16.99 33.35 -27.40
C THR A 287 17.06 34.40 -28.55
N PRO A 288 16.30 35.53 -28.60
CA PRO A 288 16.50 36.56 -29.61
C PRO A 288 17.78 37.40 -29.44
N ALA A 289 18.47 37.32 -28.29
CA ALA A 289 19.66 38.15 -28.04
C ALA A 289 20.99 37.56 -28.54
N TYR A 290 21.07 36.26 -28.85
CA TYR A 290 22.31 35.65 -29.35
C TYR A 290 22.36 35.52 -30.88
N VAL A 291 21.21 35.57 -31.55
CA VAL A 291 21.12 35.46 -33.03
C VAL A 291 21.13 36.85 -33.71
N SER A 292 20.79 37.92 -32.98
CA SER A 292 20.79 39.29 -33.51
C SER A 292 22.19 39.95 -33.55
N GLY A 293 23.21 39.36 -32.92
CA GLY A 293 24.59 39.85 -32.95
C GLY A 293 25.40 39.45 -34.19
N ALA A 294 24.87 38.57 -35.06
CA ALA A 294 25.57 38.07 -36.25
C ALA A 294 24.96 38.54 -37.58
N ALA A 295 24.11 39.58 -37.55
CA ALA A 295 23.52 40.17 -38.74
C ALA A 295 24.31 41.40 -39.22
N SER A 296 25.58 41.22 -39.58
CA SER A 296 26.29 42.14 -40.48
C SER A 296 27.21 41.35 -41.40
N GLY A 297 26.69 40.96 -42.56
CA GLY A 297 27.49 40.38 -43.63
C GLY A 297 26.77 39.30 -44.44
N THR A 298 26.35 39.70 -45.64
CA THR A 298 26.01 38.86 -46.82
C THR A 298 24.74 38.01 -46.80
N ALA A 299 23.84 38.37 -47.71
CA ALA A 299 22.67 37.61 -48.11
C ALA A 299 23.05 36.45 -49.06
N VAL A 300 22.16 35.45 -49.07
CA VAL A 300 21.97 34.37 -50.07
C VAL A 300 22.80 33.09 -49.89
N ALA A 301 22.26 32.14 -49.12
CA ALA A 301 21.98 30.77 -49.55
C ALA A 301 21.12 30.08 -48.48
N GLY A 302 19.84 29.87 -48.79
CA GLY A 302 18.86 29.29 -47.89
C GLY A 302 19.01 27.78 -47.67
N ALA A 303 18.34 27.32 -46.61
CA ALA A 303 17.94 25.95 -46.32
C ALA A 303 18.91 24.95 -45.65
N SER A 304 20.16 25.29 -45.28
CA SER A 304 21.03 24.34 -44.55
C SER A 304 21.49 24.73 -43.15
N VAL A 305 21.15 25.93 -42.66
CA VAL A 305 21.59 26.41 -41.33
C VAL A 305 20.60 26.05 -40.19
N MET A 306 19.34 25.71 -40.53
CA MET A 306 18.32 25.37 -39.53
C MET A 306 18.55 24.00 -38.85
N GLY A 307 19.25 23.07 -39.49
CA GLY A 307 19.59 21.77 -38.90
C GLY A 307 20.73 21.83 -37.86
N GLY A 308 21.71 22.72 -38.07
CA GLY A 308 22.90 22.81 -37.23
C GLY A 308 22.68 23.49 -35.87
N ILE A 309 21.75 24.46 -35.80
CA ILE A 309 21.46 25.17 -34.54
C ILE A 309 20.67 24.27 -33.57
N VAL A 310 19.79 23.41 -34.10
CA VAL A 310 19.07 22.42 -33.31
C VAL A 310 20.04 21.37 -32.74
N GLN A 311 20.99 20.87 -33.54
CA GLN A 311 22.01 19.92 -33.05
C GLN A 311 23.01 20.57 -32.06
N GLY A 312 23.38 21.84 -32.24
CA GLY A 312 24.26 22.56 -31.32
C GLY A 312 23.65 22.81 -29.94
N ALA A 313 22.36 23.14 -29.89
CA ALA A 313 21.62 23.31 -28.63
C ALA A 313 21.39 21.96 -27.91
N ILE A 314 21.19 20.87 -28.66
CA ILE A 314 21.05 19.50 -28.13
C ILE A 314 22.35 19.03 -27.46
N VAL A 315 23.53 19.37 -28.01
CA VAL A 315 24.83 19.02 -27.40
C VAL A 315 25.11 19.83 -26.13
N TRP A 316 24.53 21.02 -25.99
CA TRP A 316 24.69 21.85 -24.79
C TRP A 316 23.74 21.42 -23.65
N SER A 317 22.48 21.07 -23.95
CA SER A 317 21.53 20.57 -22.92
C SER A 317 21.91 19.20 -22.37
N SER A 318 22.46 18.32 -23.22
CA SER A 318 22.98 17.00 -22.79
C SER A 318 24.27 17.08 -21.94
N ARG A 319 25.05 18.17 -22.06
CA ARG A 319 26.24 18.40 -21.21
C ARG A 319 25.92 19.02 -19.85
N VAL A 320 24.87 19.82 -19.74
CA VAL A 320 24.45 20.44 -18.47
C VAL A 320 23.62 19.47 -17.61
N GLY A 321 22.86 18.55 -18.24
CA GLY A 321 22.14 17.48 -17.54
C GLY A 321 23.01 16.36 -16.95
N SER A 322 24.30 16.28 -17.33
CA SER A 322 25.22 15.24 -16.84
C SER A 322 25.96 15.62 -15.54
N TRP A 323 25.66 16.77 -14.93
CA TRP A 323 26.30 17.24 -13.68
C TRP A 323 25.39 17.21 -12.46
N ILE A 324 24.14 16.74 -12.59
CA ILE A 324 23.22 16.55 -11.45
C ILE A 324 22.45 15.24 -11.68
N CYS A 325 23.10 14.11 -11.35
CA CYS A 325 22.54 12.83 -10.89
C CYS A 325 23.56 11.72 -11.17
N ASP A 326 24.53 11.57 -10.26
CA ASP A 326 25.19 10.27 -10.05
C ASP A 326 25.08 9.94 -8.56
N CYS A 327 23.90 9.45 -8.18
CA CYS A 327 23.67 8.74 -6.92
C CYS A 327 22.96 7.43 -7.25
N ARG A 328 23.70 6.47 -7.83
CA ARG A 328 23.30 5.06 -7.78
C ARG A 328 23.75 4.50 -6.44
N TYR A 329 22.76 4.04 -5.66
CA TYR A 329 22.97 3.09 -4.59
C TYR A 329 23.20 1.72 -5.22
N ASP A 330 24.43 1.19 -5.15
CA ASP A 330 24.68 -0.25 -5.32
C ASP A 330 24.60 -0.93 -3.95
N ARG A 331 23.60 -1.81 -3.79
CA ARG A 331 23.63 -2.87 -2.79
C ARG A 331 24.57 -3.96 -3.31
N ASN A 332 25.79 -3.97 -2.80
CA ASN A 332 26.45 -5.20 -2.34
C ASN A 332 27.70 -4.81 -1.57
N GLY A 333 27.62 -4.98 -0.24
CA GLY A 333 28.75 -4.85 0.64
C GLY A 333 29.76 -5.96 0.38
N SER A 334 31.00 -5.56 0.10
CA SER A 334 32.23 -6.34 0.31
C SER A 334 33.41 -5.38 0.15
N ALA A 335 34.05 -5.03 1.26
CA ALA A 335 35.24 -4.20 1.27
C ALA A 335 36.44 -5.00 0.71
N VAL A 336 37.08 -4.50 -0.35
CA VAL A 336 38.43 -4.93 -0.74
C VAL A 336 39.21 -3.70 -1.22
N ASN A 337 40.26 -3.37 -0.46
CA ASN A 337 41.28 -2.38 -0.77
C ASN A 337 42.04 -2.73 -2.07
N PRO A 338 42.40 -1.74 -2.90
CA PRO A 338 43.58 -1.86 -3.73
C PRO A 338 44.53 -0.68 -3.51
N GLU A 339 45.45 -0.83 -2.55
CA GLU A 339 46.78 -0.26 -2.68
C GLU A 339 47.59 -1.11 -3.67
N ASN A 340 48.47 -0.44 -4.42
CA ASN A 340 49.55 -0.98 -5.24
C ASN A 340 49.20 -1.54 -6.63
N SER A 341 49.43 -0.73 -7.68
CA SER A 341 50.35 -1.10 -8.77
C SER A 341 50.40 -0.04 -9.90
N THR A 342 50.97 1.12 -9.61
CA THR A 342 51.84 1.79 -10.59
C THR A 342 53.20 1.06 -10.47
N THR A 343 53.82 0.50 -11.50
CA THR A 343 54.54 1.21 -12.55
C THR A 343 55.28 0.15 -13.36
N THR A 344 55.10 0.05 -14.68
CA THR A 344 56.20 -0.27 -15.62
C THR A 344 55.72 -0.16 -17.07
N ARG A 345 56.06 0.96 -17.74
CA ARG A 345 56.11 1.00 -19.20
C ARG A 345 57.44 1.62 -19.66
N LYS A 346 58.33 0.71 -20.05
CA LYS A 346 59.31 0.75 -21.15
C LYS A 346 59.85 2.13 -21.62
N GLN A 347 61.17 2.28 -21.42
CA GLN A 347 62.22 2.54 -22.43
C GLN A 347 61.84 3.29 -23.73
N LYS A 348 62.49 4.44 -23.94
CA LYS A 348 63.36 4.79 -25.10
C LYS A 348 64.01 6.17 -24.87
N ARG A 349 65.31 6.23 -24.56
CA ARG A 349 66.41 6.70 -25.43
C ARG A 349 66.19 8.08 -26.07
N LYS A 350 66.87 9.11 -25.57
CA LYS A 350 68.16 9.58 -26.07
C LYS A 350 68.89 10.37 -25.00
#